data_AF-N1ZNV7-F1
#
_entry.id   AF-N1ZNV7-F1
#
_cell.length_a   1.000
_cell.length_b   1.000
_cell.length_c   1.000
_cell.angle_alpha   90.00
_cell.angle_beta   90.00
_cell.angle_gamma   90.00
#
_symmetry.space_group_name_H-M   'P 1'
#
loop_
_entity.id
_entity.type
_entity.pdbx_description
1 polymer ?
#
loop_
_entity_poly.entity_id
_entity_poly.type
_entity_poly.pdbx_seq_one_letter_code
_entity_poly.pdbx_strand_id
1 'polypeptide(L)'
;MKIARELNLNESLEELVQEKLDVLQNEKARVVFYKEEGKWQTNVIVLQEDNTVSERDLKTLKWIKSVDDKALVIEKRDFKKNWKDELVTLEEMVGTIEYKYNQMDCHNNIGKFLEKCEEMQKNQPTTLKFDKKEFLQSRLGGMLHSHMDILQYGNEYKPKYNIFEEITVIKAILAAIKQCYGVTYYIAFNQDKCGIFSPDTNDWLFE
;
A
#
# COMPACT_ATOMS: atom_id res chain seq x y z
N MET A 1 21.17 12.05 -13.75
CA MET A 1 21.53 10.61 -13.70
C MET A 1 20.28 9.83 -14.13
N LYS A 2 20.19 9.49 -15.43
CA LYS A 2 19.07 8.70 -15.98
C LYS A 2 19.30 7.25 -15.56
N ILE A 3 18.53 6.74 -14.61
CA ILE A 3 18.51 5.31 -14.32
C ILE A 3 17.86 4.66 -15.53
N ALA A 4 18.64 3.89 -16.28
CA ALA A 4 18.17 3.08 -17.39
C ALA A 4 17.17 2.06 -16.82
N ARG A 5 15.88 2.30 -17.03
CA ARG A 5 14.90 1.22 -17.07
C ARG A 5 15.18 0.49 -18.38
N GLU A 6 15.69 -0.73 -18.30
CA GLU A 6 15.73 -1.65 -19.43
C GLU A 6 14.29 -1.89 -19.87
N LEU A 7 13.85 -1.11 -20.86
CA LEU A 7 12.58 -1.29 -21.54
C LEU A 7 12.76 -2.49 -22.46
N ASN A 8 12.14 -3.61 -22.12
CA ASN A 8 11.89 -4.72 -23.05
C ASN A 8 10.97 -4.17 -24.17
N LEU A 9 11.60 -3.70 -25.25
CA LEU A 9 10.99 -2.78 -26.22
C LEU A 9 10.06 -3.43 -27.26
N ASN A 10 9.69 -4.70 -27.09
CA ASN A 10 8.94 -5.49 -28.09
C ASN A 10 7.94 -6.51 -27.49
N GLU A 11 7.44 -6.33 -26.27
CA GLU A 11 6.42 -7.24 -25.75
C GLU A 11 5.03 -6.91 -26.34
N SER A 12 4.38 -7.93 -26.90
CA SER A 12 2.99 -7.87 -27.33
C SER A 12 2.06 -7.72 -26.13
N LEU A 13 0.81 -7.27 -26.35
CA LEU A 13 -0.17 -7.21 -25.26
C LEU A 13 -0.41 -8.59 -24.64
N GLU A 14 -0.41 -9.63 -25.45
CA GLU A 14 -0.55 -11.02 -24.99
C GLU A 14 0.57 -11.43 -24.02
N GLU A 15 1.83 -11.14 -24.36
CA GLU A 15 2.98 -11.41 -23.48
C GLU A 15 2.89 -10.62 -22.17
N LEU A 16 2.51 -9.34 -22.24
CA LEU A 16 2.33 -8.50 -21.07
C LEU A 16 1.21 -9.03 -20.16
N VAL A 17 0.07 -9.47 -20.72
CA VAL A 17 -1.01 -10.06 -19.92
C VAL A 17 -0.55 -11.36 -19.29
N GLN A 18 0.12 -12.22 -20.05
CA GLN A 18 0.65 -13.49 -19.59
C GLN A 18 1.63 -13.31 -18.42
N GLU A 19 2.53 -12.32 -18.50
CA GLU A 19 3.50 -12.00 -17.45
C GLU A 19 2.83 -11.51 -16.16
N LYS A 20 1.67 -10.85 -16.27
CA LYS A 20 0.96 -10.28 -15.11
C LYS A 20 -0.14 -11.18 -14.55
N LEU A 21 -0.34 -12.40 -15.05
CA LEU A 21 -1.35 -13.33 -14.55
C LEU A 21 -1.19 -13.62 -13.05
N ASP A 22 0.03 -13.90 -12.60
CA ASP A 22 0.30 -14.20 -11.19
C ASP A 22 0.06 -12.98 -10.30
N VAL A 23 0.38 -11.79 -10.81
CA VAL A 23 0.11 -10.52 -10.10
C VAL A 23 -1.39 -10.28 -9.99
N LEU A 24 -2.16 -10.55 -11.05
CA LEU A 24 -3.61 -10.41 -11.07
C LEU A 24 -4.32 -11.36 -10.10
N GLN A 25 -3.66 -12.43 -9.61
CA GLN A 25 -4.24 -13.27 -8.56
C GLN A 25 -4.32 -12.57 -7.20
N ASN A 26 -3.49 -11.55 -6.97
CA ASN A 26 -3.46 -10.78 -5.74
C ASN A 26 -4.56 -9.70 -5.74
N GLU A 27 -5.49 -9.78 -4.79
CA GLU A 27 -6.62 -8.84 -4.68
C GLU A 27 -6.21 -7.39 -4.37
N LYS A 28 -5.01 -7.20 -3.80
CA LYS A 28 -4.43 -5.88 -3.55
C LYS A 28 -3.63 -5.34 -4.74
N ALA A 29 -3.37 -6.14 -5.76
CA ALA A 29 -2.66 -5.66 -6.94
C ALA A 29 -3.62 -5.03 -7.96
N ARG A 30 -3.13 -3.99 -8.63
CA ARG A 30 -3.75 -3.36 -9.80
C ARG A 30 -2.71 -3.35 -10.90
N VAL A 31 -3.08 -3.85 -12.08
CA VAL A 31 -2.22 -3.84 -13.26
C VAL A 31 -2.69 -2.73 -14.17
N VAL A 32 -1.81 -1.79 -14.45
CA VAL A 32 -2.06 -0.65 -15.32
C VAL A 32 -1.56 -1.01 -16.71
N PHE A 33 -2.45 -1.09 -17.69
CA PHE A 33 -2.11 -1.27 -19.10
C PHE A 33 -2.21 0.08 -19.81
N TYR A 34 -1.16 0.49 -20.50
CA TYR A 34 -1.08 1.80 -21.18
C TYR A 34 -0.24 1.71 -22.44
N LYS A 35 -0.32 2.74 -23.30
CA LYS A 35 0.52 2.88 -24.48
C LYS A 35 1.50 4.02 -24.33
N GLU A 36 2.79 3.72 -24.44
CA GLU A 36 3.86 4.71 -24.58
C GLU A 36 4.37 4.65 -26.02
N GLU A 37 4.34 5.78 -26.74
CA GLU A 37 4.71 5.85 -28.16
C GLU A 37 3.99 4.82 -29.04
N GLY A 38 2.72 4.53 -28.71
CA GLY A 38 1.87 3.59 -29.44
C GLY A 38 2.09 2.11 -29.10
N LYS A 39 3.05 1.79 -28.23
CA LYS A 39 3.36 0.43 -27.79
C LYS A 39 2.75 0.14 -26.43
N TRP A 40 2.19 -1.05 -26.26
CA TRP A 40 1.69 -1.49 -24.96
C TRP A 40 2.80 -1.58 -23.92
N GLN A 41 2.47 -1.19 -22.71
CA GLN A 41 3.31 -1.22 -21.53
C GLN A 41 2.44 -1.61 -20.33
N THR A 42 3.07 -2.14 -19.27
CA THR A 42 2.39 -2.42 -18.01
C THR A 42 3.10 -1.78 -16.83
N ASN A 43 2.33 -1.45 -15.79
CA ASN A 43 2.87 -1.11 -14.48
C ASN A 43 2.00 -1.75 -13.39
N VAL A 44 2.62 -2.25 -12.32
CA VAL A 44 1.90 -2.86 -11.20
C VAL A 44 1.86 -1.89 -10.04
N ILE A 45 0.67 -1.72 -9.47
CA ILE A 45 0.43 -0.97 -8.24
C ILE A 45 -0.06 -1.96 -7.19
N VAL A 46 0.53 -1.92 -6.00
CA VAL A 46 0.06 -2.73 -4.86
C VAL A 46 -0.57 -1.79 -3.84
N LEU A 47 -1.85 -2.02 -3.54
CA LEU A 47 -2.58 -1.27 -2.54
C LEU A 47 -2.04 -1.56 -1.14
N GLN A 48 -1.98 -0.53 -0.31
CA GLN A 48 -1.64 -0.63 1.09
C GLN A 48 -2.76 -1.33 1.90
N GLU A 49 -2.51 -1.61 3.18
CA GLU A 49 -3.46 -2.32 4.05
C GLU A 49 -4.83 -1.62 4.09
N ASP A 50 -4.84 -0.29 4.11
CA ASP A 50 -6.02 0.57 4.12
C ASP A 50 -6.65 0.79 2.72
N ASN A 51 -6.22 0.02 1.71
CA ASN A 51 -6.63 0.13 0.31
C ASN A 51 -6.19 1.44 -0.38
N THR A 52 -5.23 2.16 0.17
CA THR A 52 -4.67 3.36 -0.48
C THR A 52 -3.47 3.02 -1.38
N VAL A 53 -3.05 4.00 -2.18
CA VAL A 53 -1.91 3.91 -3.08
C VAL A 53 -0.74 4.70 -2.48
N SER A 54 0.47 4.16 -2.54
CA SER A 54 1.67 4.84 -2.04
C SER A 54 1.92 6.14 -2.80
N GLU A 55 2.62 7.12 -2.19
CA GLU A 55 2.95 8.38 -2.86
C GLU A 55 3.80 8.15 -4.13
N ARG A 56 4.70 7.16 -4.10
CA ARG A 56 5.51 6.75 -5.25
C ARG A 56 4.62 6.25 -6.41
N ASP A 57 3.66 5.41 -6.08
CA ASP A 57 2.74 4.83 -7.06
C ASP A 57 1.77 5.88 -7.60
N LEU A 58 1.34 6.84 -6.78
CA LEU A 58 0.54 7.98 -7.24
C LEU A 58 1.30 8.86 -8.23
N LYS A 59 2.58 9.15 -7.98
CA LYS A 59 3.44 9.87 -8.94
C LYS A 59 3.54 9.11 -10.25
N THR A 60 3.70 7.78 -10.17
CA THR A 60 3.77 6.91 -11.35
C THR A 60 2.46 6.92 -12.13
N LEU A 61 1.30 6.80 -11.47
CA LEU A 61 -0.02 6.86 -12.10
C LEU A 61 -0.29 8.21 -12.75
N LYS A 62 0.09 9.32 -12.10
CA LYS A 62 -0.02 10.67 -12.68
C LYS A 62 0.84 10.82 -13.93
N TRP A 63 2.05 10.25 -13.92
CA TRP A 63 2.90 10.20 -15.10
C TRP A 63 2.29 9.34 -16.22
N ILE A 64 1.82 8.12 -15.92
CA ILE A 64 1.16 7.26 -16.92
C ILE A 64 -0.02 8.00 -17.55
N LYS A 65 -0.89 8.64 -16.75
CA LYS A 65 -2.02 9.43 -17.26
C LYS A 65 -1.59 10.57 -18.19
N SER A 66 -0.40 11.14 -17.98
CA SER A 66 0.12 12.21 -18.84
C SER A 66 0.66 11.71 -20.18
N VAL A 67 1.04 10.42 -20.25
CA VAL A 67 1.49 9.73 -21.46
C VAL A 67 0.30 9.15 -22.21
N ASP A 68 -0.64 8.56 -21.47
CA ASP A 68 -1.82 7.89 -21.98
C ASP A 68 -3.02 8.08 -21.04
N ASP A 69 -3.93 8.97 -21.43
CA ASP A 69 -5.13 9.26 -20.67
C ASP A 69 -6.18 8.14 -20.73
N LYS A 70 -6.03 7.18 -21.66
CA LYS A 70 -6.90 6.01 -21.80
C LYS A 70 -6.39 4.79 -21.05
N ALA A 71 -5.24 4.90 -20.38
CA ALA A 71 -4.64 3.82 -19.60
C ALA A 71 -5.69 3.13 -18.70
N LEU A 72 -5.66 1.82 -18.68
CA LEU A 72 -6.60 0.99 -17.95
C LEU A 72 -5.97 0.48 -16.66
N VAL A 73 -6.67 0.66 -15.56
CA VAL A 73 -6.35 0.07 -14.26
C VAL A 73 -7.22 -1.16 -14.09
N ILE A 74 -6.60 -2.34 -14.16
CA ILE A 74 -7.27 -3.62 -14.15
C ILE A 74 -7.00 -4.37 -12.85
N GLU A 75 -8.01 -5.07 -12.36
CA GLU A 75 -7.93 -5.94 -11.19
C GLU A 75 -8.50 -7.33 -11.49
N LYS A 76 -8.25 -8.28 -10.57
CA LYS A 76 -8.66 -9.68 -10.74
C LYS A 76 -10.10 -9.85 -11.22
N ARG A 77 -11.04 -9.10 -10.63
CA ARG A 77 -12.48 -9.22 -10.91
C ARG A 77 -12.86 -8.82 -12.33
N ASP A 78 -12.05 -8.02 -13.03
CA ASP A 78 -12.29 -7.68 -14.43
C ASP A 78 -12.14 -8.88 -15.37
N PHE A 79 -11.43 -9.92 -14.91
CA PHE A 79 -11.15 -11.12 -15.68
C PHE A 79 -11.77 -12.38 -15.10
N LYS A 80 -12.59 -12.29 -14.05
CA LYS A 80 -13.27 -13.46 -13.50
C LYS A 80 -14.51 -13.79 -14.33
N LYS A 81 -14.69 -15.07 -14.69
CA LYS A 81 -15.99 -15.57 -15.16
C LYS A 81 -16.96 -15.53 -13.96
N ASN A 82 -18.06 -14.79 -14.09
CA ASN A 82 -19.06 -14.45 -13.05
C ASN A 82 -19.67 -15.63 -12.24
N TRP A 83 -19.24 -16.87 -12.45
CA TRP A 83 -19.84 -18.09 -11.91
C TRP A 83 -18.85 -19.21 -11.49
N LYS A 84 -17.53 -19.05 -11.68
CA LYS A 84 -16.54 -20.10 -11.33
C LYS A 84 -15.33 -19.65 -10.52
N ASP A 85 -15.20 -18.36 -10.22
CA ASP A 85 -13.97 -17.78 -9.65
C ASP A 85 -12.69 -18.03 -10.47
N GLU A 86 -12.84 -18.58 -11.68
CA GLU A 86 -11.79 -18.84 -12.66
C GLU A 86 -11.57 -17.58 -13.53
N LEU A 87 -10.32 -17.32 -13.89
CA LEU A 87 -9.99 -16.30 -14.88
C LEU A 87 -10.50 -16.73 -16.26
N VAL A 88 -10.90 -15.75 -17.08
CA VAL A 88 -11.14 -15.92 -18.52
C VAL A 88 -9.84 -16.33 -19.22
N THR A 89 -9.92 -16.88 -20.43
CA THR A 89 -8.73 -17.30 -21.18
C THR A 89 -7.84 -16.09 -21.50
N LEU A 90 -6.55 -16.32 -21.75
CA LEU A 90 -5.62 -15.25 -22.14
C LEU A 90 -6.15 -14.42 -23.32
N GLU A 91 -6.69 -15.08 -24.34
CA GLU A 91 -7.32 -14.45 -25.51
C GLU A 91 -8.50 -13.55 -25.10
N GLU A 92 -9.39 -14.04 -24.22
CA GLU A 92 -10.50 -13.24 -23.68
C GLU A 92 -10.01 -12.03 -22.86
N MET A 93 -8.91 -12.18 -22.10
CA MET A 93 -8.30 -11.08 -21.33
C MET A 93 -7.73 -10.00 -22.26
N VAL A 94 -6.95 -10.40 -23.26
CA VAL A 94 -6.35 -9.51 -24.26
C VAL A 94 -7.45 -8.75 -25.00
N GLY A 95 -8.45 -9.46 -25.54
CA GLY A 95 -9.57 -8.83 -26.23
C GLY A 95 -10.37 -7.86 -25.34
N THR A 96 -10.52 -8.19 -24.05
CA THR A 96 -11.17 -7.30 -23.08
C THR A 96 -10.37 -6.02 -22.85
N ILE A 97 -9.05 -6.12 -22.70
CA ILE A 97 -8.18 -4.94 -22.54
C ILE A 97 -8.27 -4.04 -23.77
N GLU A 98 -8.13 -4.61 -24.98
CA GLU A 98 -8.20 -3.83 -26.22
C GLU A 98 -9.57 -3.16 -26.39
N TYR A 99 -10.65 -3.90 -26.14
CA TYR A 99 -12.00 -3.37 -26.20
C TYR A 99 -12.19 -2.21 -25.22
N LYS A 100 -11.86 -2.41 -23.93
CA LYS A 100 -12.01 -1.38 -22.89
C LYS A 100 -11.18 -0.13 -23.19
N TYR A 101 -9.98 -0.32 -23.72
CA TYR A 101 -9.06 0.77 -24.05
C TYR A 101 -9.60 1.62 -25.19
N ASN A 102 -10.09 0.97 -26.25
CA ASN A 102 -10.63 1.64 -27.42
C ASN A 102 -11.97 2.34 -27.12
N GLN A 103 -12.77 1.79 -26.22
CA GLN A 103 -14.06 2.37 -25.79
C GLN A 103 -13.92 3.49 -24.74
N MET A 104 -12.70 3.80 -24.29
CA MET A 104 -12.47 4.68 -23.14
C MET A 104 -13.32 4.26 -21.93
N ASP A 105 -13.27 2.97 -21.56
CA ASP A 105 -14.05 2.44 -20.44
C ASP A 105 -13.87 3.31 -19.20
N CYS A 106 -14.91 4.05 -18.85
CA CYS A 106 -14.86 5.05 -17.81
C CYS A 106 -14.69 4.43 -16.42
N HIS A 107 -15.02 3.15 -16.24
CA HIS A 107 -14.90 2.49 -14.94
C HIS A 107 -13.46 2.10 -14.61
N ASN A 108 -12.71 1.66 -15.63
CA ASN A 108 -11.33 1.17 -15.48
C ASN A 108 -10.30 2.20 -15.94
N ASN A 109 -10.73 3.39 -16.37
CA ASN A 109 -9.83 4.46 -16.77
C ASN A 109 -8.96 4.97 -15.60
N ILE A 110 -7.68 5.25 -15.90
CA ILE A 110 -6.71 5.78 -14.94
C ILE A 110 -7.15 7.09 -14.27
N GLY A 111 -7.87 7.95 -14.97
CA GLY A 111 -8.43 9.18 -14.42
C GLY A 111 -9.42 8.91 -13.29
N LYS A 112 -10.37 7.98 -13.50
CA LYS A 112 -11.32 7.59 -12.46
C LYS A 112 -10.67 6.87 -11.29
N PHE A 113 -9.63 6.08 -11.55
CA PHE A 113 -8.86 5.46 -10.48
C PHE A 113 -8.12 6.52 -9.64
N LEU A 114 -7.49 7.51 -10.27
CA LEU A 114 -6.82 8.62 -9.60
C LEU A 114 -7.79 9.48 -8.79
N GLU A 115 -8.97 9.81 -9.33
CA GLU A 115 -10.04 10.52 -8.59
C GLU A 115 -10.39 9.77 -7.29
N LYS A 116 -10.63 8.46 -7.36
CA LYS A 116 -10.88 7.63 -6.18
C LYS A 116 -9.73 7.63 -5.19
N CYS A 117 -8.48 7.56 -5.67
CA CYS A 117 -7.32 7.62 -4.80
C CYS A 117 -7.24 8.96 -4.04
N GLU A 118 -7.51 10.07 -4.74
CA GLU A 118 -7.51 11.40 -4.14
C GLU A 118 -8.68 11.60 -3.18
N GLU A 119 -9.86 11.05 -3.48
CA GLU A 119 -10.98 11.01 -2.55
C GLU A 119 -10.65 10.20 -1.30
N MET A 120 -10.02 9.03 -1.44
CA MET A 120 -9.60 8.21 -0.31
C MET A 120 -8.54 8.92 0.54
N GLN A 121 -7.64 9.70 -0.06
CA GLN A 121 -6.71 10.54 0.70
C GLN A 121 -7.38 11.72 1.41
N LYS A 122 -8.39 12.34 0.79
CA LYS A 122 -9.16 13.45 1.39
C LYS A 122 -10.13 12.98 2.48
N ASN A 123 -10.65 11.76 2.32
CA ASN A 123 -11.59 11.12 3.23
C ASN A 123 -10.92 10.18 4.23
N GLN A 124 -9.59 9.96 4.15
CA GLN A 124 -8.83 9.54 5.32
C GLN A 124 -9.20 10.55 6.41
N PRO A 125 -9.71 10.09 7.56
CA PRO A 125 -10.13 10.99 8.62
C PRO A 125 -9.00 11.98 8.81
N THR A 126 -9.30 13.27 8.67
CA THR A 126 -8.37 14.36 8.92
C THR A 126 -7.68 13.99 10.21
N THR A 127 -6.43 13.55 10.08
CA THR A 127 -5.73 12.92 11.18
C THR A 127 -5.76 13.94 12.29
N LEU A 128 -6.38 13.57 13.41
CA LEU A 128 -6.28 14.40 14.60
C LEU A 128 -4.79 14.67 14.75
N LYS A 129 -4.41 15.93 14.96
CA LYS A 129 -3.00 16.24 15.13
C LYS A 129 -2.51 15.42 16.32
N PHE A 130 -1.55 14.52 16.11
CA PHE A 130 -0.97 13.77 17.21
C PHE A 130 -0.23 14.73 18.12
N ASP A 131 -0.86 15.11 19.24
CA ASP A 131 -0.16 15.80 20.30
C ASP A 131 0.45 14.77 21.24
N LYS A 132 1.76 14.60 21.14
CA LYS A 132 2.53 13.66 21.97
C LYS A 132 2.31 13.91 23.46
N LYS A 133 2.23 15.18 23.89
CA LYS A 133 2.09 15.51 25.31
C LYS A 133 0.71 15.13 25.81
N GLU A 134 -0.33 15.43 25.02
CA GLU A 134 -1.70 15.03 25.35
C GLU A 134 -1.85 13.50 25.35
N PHE A 135 -1.26 12.82 24.36
CA PHE A 135 -1.27 11.36 24.28
C PHE A 135 -0.61 10.72 25.51
N LEU A 136 0.58 11.17 25.90
CA LEU A 136 1.29 10.65 27.07
C LEU A 136 0.55 10.89 28.39
N GLN A 137 -0.32 11.91 28.46
CA GLN A 137 -1.20 12.17 29.60
C GLN A 137 -2.52 11.39 29.56
N SER A 138 -2.84 10.75 28.44
CA SER A 138 -4.06 9.98 28.26
C SER A 138 -3.98 8.60 28.92
N ARG A 139 -5.14 7.97 29.14
CA ARG A 139 -5.22 6.58 29.63
C ARG A 139 -4.50 5.59 28.71
N LEU A 140 -4.55 5.81 27.39
CA LEU A 140 -3.87 4.97 26.40
C LEU A 140 -2.35 5.15 26.46
N GLY A 141 -1.87 6.39 26.62
CA GLY A 141 -0.44 6.66 26.81
C GLY A 141 0.11 6.03 28.08
N GLY A 142 -0.63 6.12 29.19
CA GLY A 142 -0.27 5.44 30.44
C GLY A 142 -0.23 3.91 30.31
N MET A 143 -1.21 3.32 29.62
CA MET A 143 -1.24 1.88 29.34
C MET A 143 -0.03 1.46 28.49
N LEU A 144 0.27 2.21 27.43
CA LEU A 144 1.42 1.96 26.57
C LEU A 144 2.74 2.06 27.33
N HIS A 145 2.88 3.04 28.24
CA HIS A 145 4.04 3.17 29.13
C HIS A 145 4.20 1.93 30.02
N SER A 146 3.12 1.44 30.65
CA SER A 146 3.20 0.25 31.50
C SER A 146 3.64 -1.00 30.73
N HIS A 147 3.17 -1.20 29.51
CA HIS A 147 3.62 -2.30 28.65
C HIS A 147 5.08 -2.13 28.21
N MET A 148 5.52 -0.89 27.97
CA MET A 148 6.94 -0.60 27.70
C MET A 148 7.84 -0.89 28.90
N ASP A 149 7.42 -0.58 30.13
CA ASP A 149 8.17 -0.92 31.34
C ASP A 149 8.34 -2.44 31.49
N ILE A 150 7.29 -3.21 31.24
CA ILE A 150 7.33 -4.68 31.29
C ILE A 150 8.23 -5.22 30.16
N LEU A 151 8.14 -4.64 28.96
CA LEU A 151 8.99 -5.01 27.83
C LEU A 151 10.47 -4.74 28.11
N GLN A 152 10.81 -3.59 28.71
CA GLN A 152 12.17 -3.23 29.12
C GLN A 152 12.69 -4.21 30.17
N TYR A 153 11.89 -4.48 31.20
CA TYR A 153 12.24 -5.46 32.24
C TYR A 153 12.48 -6.85 31.64
N GLY A 154 11.62 -7.30 30.73
CA GLY A 154 11.79 -8.58 30.02
C GLY A 154 13.02 -8.62 29.11
N ASN A 155 13.41 -7.47 28.53
CA ASN A 155 14.60 -7.35 27.70
C ASN A 155 15.89 -7.43 28.53
N GLU A 156 15.92 -6.75 29.69
CA GLU A 156 17.07 -6.74 30.61
C GLU A 156 17.32 -8.10 31.31
N TYR A 157 16.26 -8.84 31.65
CA TYR A 157 16.35 -10.01 32.55
C TYR A 157 16.05 -11.38 31.89
N LYS A 158 16.50 -11.62 30.64
CA LYS A 158 16.26 -12.91 29.94
C LYS A 158 16.72 -14.15 30.77
N PRO A 159 15.97 -15.28 30.78
CA PRO A 159 14.91 -15.68 29.85
C PRO A 159 13.55 -16.06 30.49
N LYS A 160 13.19 -15.56 31.68
CA LYS A 160 11.96 -16.02 32.37
C LYS A 160 10.65 -15.35 31.93
N TYR A 161 10.70 -14.27 31.14
CA TYR A 161 9.54 -13.46 30.79
C TYR A 161 9.17 -13.59 29.32
N ASN A 162 7.91 -13.94 29.04
CA ASN A 162 7.38 -14.01 27.67
C ASN A 162 7.01 -12.61 27.17
N ILE A 163 7.96 -11.93 26.53
CA ILE A 163 7.76 -10.57 25.99
C ILE A 163 6.87 -10.52 24.73
N PHE A 164 6.47 -11.66 24.16
CA PHE A 164 5.66 -11.68 22.93
C PHE A 164 4.28 -11.09 23.11
N GLU A 165 3.66 -11.30 24.28
CA GLU A 165 2.34 -10.74 24.61
C GLU A 165 2.42 -9.21 24.67
N GLU A 166 3.45 -8.69 25.34
CA GLU A 166 3.71 -7.24 25.43
C GLU A 166 3.94 -6.62 24.05
N ILE A 167 4.78 -7.23 23.21
CA ILE A 167 5.02 -6.77 21.84
C ILE A 167 3.72 -6.72 21.03
N THR A 168 2.83 -7.71 21.21
CA THR A 168 1.56 -7.79 20.48
C THR A 168 0.62 -6.66 20.90
N VAL A 169 0.49 -6.41 22.20
CA VAL A 169 -0.34 -5.32 22.73
C VAL A 169 0.21 -3.97 22.28
N ILE A 170 1.51 -3.74 22.40
CA ILE A 170 2.16 -2.51 21.96
C ILE A 170 1.88 -2.29 20.47
N LYS A 171 2.09 -3.29 19.61
CA LYS A 171 1.81 -3.18 18.17
C LYS A 171 0.35 -2.83 17.88
N ALA A 172 -0.61 -3.39 18.62
CA ALA A 172 -2.02 -3.07 18.45
C ALA A 172 -2.31 -1.59 18.79
N ILE A 173 -1.71 -1.08 19.87
CA ILE A 173 -1.83 0.34 20.24
C ILE A 173 -1.20 1.24 19.18
N LEU A 174 0.00 0.91 18.67
CA LEU A 174 0.66 1.70 17.63
C LEU A 174 -0.12 1.70 16.32
N ALA A 175 -0.77 0.59 15.96
CA ALA A 175 -1.66 0.52 14.81
C ALA A 175 -2.88 1.45 14.98
N ALA A 176 -3.47 1.52 16.19
CA ALA A 176 -4.55 2.45 16.48
C ALA A 176 -4.09 3.92 16.40
N ILE A 177 -2.88 4.24 16.90
CA ILE A 177 -2.30 5.58 16.76
C ILE A 177 -2.14 5.96 15.29
N LYS A 178 -1.61 5.05 14.47
CA LYS A 178 -1.48 5.26 13.03
C LYS A 178 -2.83 5.52 12.37
N GLN A 179 -3.87 4.76 12.73
CA GLN A 179 -5.21 4.93 12.16
C GLN A 179 -5.87 6.25 12.57
N CYS A 180 -5.73 6.67 13.82
CA CYS A 180 -6.39 7.87 14.33
C CYS A 180 -5.64 9.17 14.00
N TYR A 181 -4.31 9.13 14.01
CA TYR A 181 -3.47 10.32 13.94
C TYR A 181 -2.45 10.32 12.78
N GLY A 182 -2.39 9.25 12.00
CA GLY A 182 -1.53 9.17 10.81
C GLY A 182 -0.03 9.09 11.10
N VAL A 183 0.37 8.94 12.37
CA VAL A 183 1.77 8.84 12.77
C VAL A 183 2.14 7.37 12.93
N THR A 184 3.17 6.92 12.22
CA THR A 184 3.69 5.56 12.36
C THR A 184 4.76 5.53 13.43
N TYR A 185 4.62 4.59 14.37
CA TYR A 185 5.60 4.30 15.41
C TYR A 185 6.03 2.84 15.34
N TYR A 186 7.29 2.56 15.69
CA TYR A 186 7.88 1.24 15.72
C TYR A 186 8.54 0.97 17.06
N ILE A 187 8.50 -0.28 17.50
CA ILE A 187 9.30 -0.74 18.64
C ILE A 187 10.74 -0.87 18.16
N ALA A 188 11.66 -0.15 18.80
CA ALA A 188 13.08 -0.23 18.55
C ALA A 188 13.77 -0.95 19.72
N PHE A 189 14.55 -1.97 19.39
CA PHE A 189 15.41 -2.67 20.35
C PHE A 189 16.86 -2.27 20.12
N ASN A 190 17.54 -1.91 21.20
CA ASN A 190 18.98 -1.74 21.28
C ASN A 190 19.54 -2.64 22.38
N GLN A 191 20.85 -2.85 22.41
CA GLN A 191 21.49 -3.88 23.26
C GLN A 191 21.03 -3.84 24.73
N ASP A 192 20.77 -2.64 25.29
CA ASP A 192 20.31 -2.45 26.67
C ASP A 192 18.99 -1.67 26.80
N LYS A 193 18.32 -1.32 25.69
CA LYS A 193 17.17 -0.41 25.71
C LYS A 193 16.08 -0.80 24.71
N CYS A 194 14.83 -0.63 25.08
CA CYS A 194 13.70 -0.68 24.17
C CYS A 194 12.95 0.65 24.22
N GLY A 195 12.56 1.14 23.04
CA GLY A 195 11.84 2.40 22.91
C GLY A 195 10.86 2.35 21.75
N ILE A 196 10.11 3.42 21.58
CA ILE A 196 9.14 3.56 20.49
C ILE A 196 9.53 4.78 19.65
N PHE A 197 9.85 4.56 18.38
CA PHE A 197 10.37 5.58 17.47
C PHE A 197 9.45 5.79 16.27
N SER A 198 9.25 7.04 15.85
CA SER A 198 8.60 7.37 14.60
C SER A 198 9.62 7.87 13.56
N PRO A 199 9.77 7.18 12.41
CA PRO A 199 10.56 7.69 11.30
C PRO A 199 9.86 8.85 10.58
N ASP A 200 8.53 8.97 10.70
CA ASP A 200 7.74 10.03 10.06
C ASP A 200 8.03 11.40 10.70
N THR A 201 8.22 11.43 12.03
CA THR A 201 8.48 12.66 12.80
C THR A 201 9.91 12.77 13.31
N ASN A 202 10.73 11.72 13.15
CA ASN A 202 12.07 11.59 13.72
C ASN A 202 12.07 11.86 15.25
N ASP A 203 11.12 11.25 15.95
CA ASP A 203 10.87 11.46 17.39
C ASP A 203 10.67 10.14 18.13
N TRP A 204 11.05 10.12 19.41
CA TRP A 204 10.87 8.99 20.30
C TRP A 204 9.66 9.21 21.20
N LEU A 205 8.68 8.32 21.14
CA LEU A 205 7.54 8.34 22.06
C LEU A 205 7.96 7.91 23.48
N PHE A 206 8.86 6.93 23.58
CA PHE A 206 9.52 6.46 24.80
C PHE A 206 10.97 6.07 24.46
N GLU A 207 11.94 6.37 25.32
CA GLU A 207 13.38 6.11 25.16
C GLU A 207 13.95 5.13 26.19
#